data_AF-A0A654LZK9-F1
#
_entry.id   AF-A0A654LZK9-F1
#
_cell.length_a   1.000
_cell.length_b   1.000
_cell.length_c   1.000
_cell.angle_alpha   90.00
_cell.angle_beta   90.00
_cell.angle_gamma   90.00
#
_symmetry.space_group_name_H-M   'P 1'
#
loop_
_entity.id
_entity.type
_entity.pdbx_description
1 polymer ?
#
loop_
_entity_poly.entity_id
_entity_poly.type
_entity_poly.pdbx_seq_one_letter_code
_entity_poly.pdbx_strand_id
1 'polypeptide(L)' 'MARYAILVLNMLNDFIEGSLKYERALEIIPNIRTLLDIARNNQIPIFYCVDEHLPTDSYELEL' A
#
# COMPACT_ATOMS: atom_id res chain seq x y z
N MET A 1 18.02 -9.66 -19.38
CA MET A 1 16.98 -8.62 -19.28
C MET A 1 16.62 -8.43 -17.81
N ALA A 2 16.32 -7.20 -17.39
CA ALA A 2 15.84 -6.94 -16.04
C ALA A 2 14.42 -7.53 -15.86
N ARG A 3 14.15 -8.06 -14.68
CA ARG A 3 12.81 -8.48 -14.24
C ARG A 3 12.33 -7.48 -13.22
N TYR A 4 11.09 -7.05 -13.37
CA TYR A 4 10.47 -6.08 -12.46
C TYR A 4 9.44 -6.77 -11.57
N ALA A 5 9.21 -6.18 -10.41
CA ALA A 5 8.11 -6.47 -9.50
C ALA A 5 7.68 -5.17 -8.84
N ILE A 6 6.42 -5.09 -8.42
CA ILE A 6 5.87 -3.94 -7.71
C ILE A 6 5.56 -4.35 -6.27
N LEU A 7 6.03 -3.54 -5.33
CA LEU A 7 5.64 -3.60 -3.93
C LEU A 7 4.69 -2.44 -3.63
N VAL A 8 3.47 -2.74 -3.21
CA VAL A 8 2.50 -1.74 -2.74
C VAL A 8 2.55 -1.75 -1.23
N LEU A 9 3.04 -0.67 -0.64
CA LEU A 9 3.25 -0.55 0.81
C LEU A 9 2.06 0.15 1.45
N ASN A 10 1.43 -0.48 2.43
CA ASN A 10 0.51 0.13 3.40
C ASN A 10 -0.59 1.03 2.80
N MET A 11 -1.12 0.65 1.63
CA MET A 11 -2.36 1.22 1.08
C MET A 11 -3.59 0.63 1.79
N LEU A 12 -3.63 0.78 3.12
CA LEU A 12 -4.67 0.26 4.02
C LEU A 12 -5.65 1.36 4.42
N ASN A 13 -6.88 0.98 4.75
CA ASN A 13 -7.91 1.94 5.15
C ASN A 13 -7.48 2.82 6.33
N ASP A 14 -6.69 2.31 7.28
CA ASP A 14 -6.23 3.08 8.45
C ASP A 14 -5.40 4.31 8.08
N PHE A 15 -4.64 4.24 6.97
CA PHE A 15 -3.82 5.33 6.44
C PHE A 15 -4.55 6.22 5.43
N ILE A 16 -5.75 5.82 4.97
CA ILE A 16 -6.54 6.57 3.99
C ILE A 16 -7.73 7.27 4.64
N GLU A 17 -8.50 6.54 5.44
CA GLU A 17 -9.76 6.98 6.04
C GLU A 17 -9.78 6.87 7.57
N GLY A 18 -8.85 6.09 8.16
CA GLY A 18 -8.81 5.80 9.59
C GLY A 18 -8.08 6.83 10.45
N SER A 19 -7.67 6.39 11.64
CA SER A 19 -7.03 7.22 12.66
C SER A 19 -5.65 7.75 12.24
N LEU A 20 -4.94 7.02 11.38
CA LEU A 20 -3.60 7.36 10.88
C LEU A 20 -3.65 8.01 9.48
N LYS A 21 -4.80 8.59 9.11
CA LYS A 21 -4.99 9.13 7.76
C LYS A 21 -3.96 10.18 7.39
N TYR A 22 -3.50 10.11 6.14
CA TYR A 22 -2.66 11.13 5.53
C TYR A 22 -3.33 11.70 4.28
N GLU A 23 -3.70 12.97 4.30
CA GLU A 23 -4.53 13.58 3.24
C GLU A 23 -3.92 13.46 1.84
N ARG A 24 -2.59 13.57 1.73
CA ARG A 24 -1.89 13.43 0.45
C ARG A 24 -1.81 11.98 -0.05
N ALA A 25 -2.11 10.99 0.79
CA ALA A 25 -2.22 9.60 0.34
C ALA A 25 -3.38 9.43 -0.64
N LEU A 26 -4.46 10.22 -0.51
CA LEU A 26 -5.58 10.21 -1.44
C LEU A 26 -5.16 10.64 -2.86
N GLU A 27 -4.23 11.59 -2.96
CA GLU A 27 -3.75 12.12 -4.23
C GLU A 27 -2.99 11.07 -5.07
N ILE A 28 -2.36 10.09 -4.41
CA ILE A 28 -1.54 9.08 -5.10
C ILE A 28 -2.33 7.82 -5.49
N ILE A 29 -3.53 7.59 -4.92
CA ILE A 29 -4.37 6.41 -5.22
C ILE A 29 -4.62 6.25 -6.74
N PRO A 30 -5.01 7.29 -7.50
CA PRO A 30 -5.26 7.12 -8.94
C PRO A 30 -4.00 6.73 -9.72
N ASN A 31 -2.83 7.23 -9.32
CA ASN A 31 -1.55 6.93 -9.95
C ASN A 31 -1.11 5.50 -9.66
N ILE A 32 -1.26 5.06 -8.41
CA ILE A 32 -1.00 3.67 -8.01
C ILE A 32 -1.93 2.73 -8.80
N ARG A 33 -3.23 3.03 -8.88
CA ARG A 33 -4.17 2.22 -9.66
C ARG A 33 -3.74 2.06 -11.12
N THR A 34 -3.37 3.18 -11.76
CA THR A 34 -2.90 3.18 -13.15
C THR A 34 -1.66 2.31 -13.33
N LEU A 35 -0.69 2.43 -12.43
CA LEU A 35 0.53 1.61 -12.44
C LEU A 35 0.20 0.12 -12.30
N LEU A 36 -0.69 -0.25 -11.37
CA LEU A 36 -1.06 -1.64 -11.12
C LEU A 36 -1.83 -2.25 -12.28
N ASP A 37 -2.69 -1.49 -12.95
CA ASP A 37 -3.42 -1.97 -14.12
C ASP A 37 -2.46 -2.28 -15.28
N ILE A 38 -1.48 -1.40 -15.53
CA ILE A 38 -0.41 -1.65 -16.52
C ILE A 38 0.42 -2.88 -16.12
N ALA A 39 0.78 -3.01 -14.86
CA ALA A 39 1.58 -4.13 -14.36
C ALA A 39 0.87 -5.47 -14.52
N ARG A 40 -0.44 -5.53 -14.19
CA ARG A 40 -1.28 -6.72 -14.40
C ARG A 40 -1.34 -7.11 -15.88
N ASN A 41 -1.55 -6.13 -16.77
CA ASN A 41 -1.60 -6.37 -18.22
C ASN A 41 -0.28 -6.93 -18.78
N ASN A 42 0.85 -6.58 -18.16
CA ASN A 42 2.18 -7.04 -18.55
C ASN A 42 2.67 -8.24 -17.72
N GLN A 43 1.79 -8.87 -16.92
CA GLN A 43 2.13 -10.01 -16.06
C GLN A 43 3.32 -9.73 -15.11
N ILE A 44 3.50 -8.48 -14.71
CA ILE A 44 4.49 -8.07 -13.72
C ILE A 44 3.97 -8.48 -12.33
N PRO A 45 4.75 -9.21 -11.51
CA PRO A 45 4.36 -9.56 -10.16
C PRO A 45 4.08 -8.33 -9.29
N ILE A 46 2.99 -8.37 -8.54
CA ILE A 46 2.58 -7.33 -7.60
C ILE A 46 2.44 -7.98 -6.22
N PHE A 47 3.09 -7.40 -5.21
CA PHE A 47 2.99 -7.82 -3.82
C PHE A 47 2.45 -6.66 -3.00
N TYR A 48 1.43 -6.93 -2.18
CA TYR A 48 0.93 -5.97 -1.20
C TYR A 48 1.64 -6.28 0.12
N CYS A 49 2.47 -5.35 0.56
CA CYS A 49 3.11 -5.40 1.86
C CYS A 49 2.26 -4.56 2.79
N VAL A 50 1.64 -5.21 3.75
CA VAL A 50 0.66 -4.61 4.65
C VAL A 50 1.11 -4.78 6.08
N ASP A 51 0.90 -3.75 6.89
CA ASP A 51 0.98 -3.87 8.34
C ASP A 51 -0.14 -4.81 8.82
N GLU A 52 0.22 -5.77 9.66
CA GLU A 52 -0.70 -6.69 10.33
C GLU A 52 -0.26 -6.77 11.79
N HIS A 53 -0.91 -5.97 12.63
CA HIS A 53 -0.59 -5.91 14.06
C HIS A 53 -1.36 -6.97 14.84
N LEU A 54 -0.66 -7.65 15.74
CA LEU A 54 -1.28 -8.43 16.79
C LEU A 54 -1.84 -7.48 17.86
N PRO A 55 -2.86 -7.90 18.64
CA PRO A 55 -3.33 -7.11 19.78
C PRO A 55 -2.25 -6.79 20.84
N THR A 56 -1.15 -7.55 20.83
CA THR A 56 0.01 -7.34 21.69
C THR A 56 1.02 -6.32 21.15
N ASP A 57 0.83 -5.86 19.92
CA ASP A 57 1.71 -4.88 19.27
C ASP A 57 1.29 -3.48 19.70
N SER A 58 1.72 -3.07 20.90
CA SER A 58 1.30 -1.79 21.48
C SER A 58 2.14 -0.59 21.02
N TYR A 59 3.35 -0.83 20.49
CA TYR A 59 4.29 0.25 20.17
C TYR A 59 3.75 1.25 19.13
N GLU A 60 3.09 0.76 18.08
CA GLU A 60 2.58 1.61 16.99
C GLU A 60 1.21 2.21 17.28
N LEU A 61 0.46 1.64 18.23
CA LEU A 61 -0.83 2.17 18.69
C LEU A 61 -0.68 3.30 19.73
N GLU A 62 0.52 3.47 20.29
CA GLU A 62 0.85 4.49 21.30
C GLU A 62 1.51 5.76 20.70
N LEU A 63 1.80 5.78 19.39
CA LEU A 63 2.41 6.89 18.64
C LEU A 63 1.39 7.93 18.17
#